data_AF-A0A952C2Z9-F1
#
_entry.id   AF-A0A952C2Z9-F1
#
_cell.length_a   1.000
_cell.length_b   1.000
_cell.length_c   1.000
_cell.angle_alpha   90.00
_cell.angle_beta   90.00
_cell.angle_gamma   90.00
#
_symmetry.space_group_name_H-M   'P 1'
#
loop_
_entity.id
_entity.type
_entity.pdbx_description
1 polymer ?
#
loop_
_entity_poly.entity_id
_entity_poly.type
_entity_poly.pdbx_seq_one_letter_code
_entity_poly.pdbx_strand_id
1 'polypeptide(L)'
;DVGIMDIGEAQHATVATLSARDFTAALRQALRDYTRPDRLATNPLLHTSLVTESRTESLQGVLRDAVAALDQNPKDAKFYRALWHTYIEPEVSQEKAAERLDLPFNTYRYHLTNGIARLNAILWQRLHHDVR
;
A
#
# COMPACT_ATOMS: atom_id res chain seq x y z
N ASP A 1 6.79 -13.86 49.45
CA ASP A 1 6.13 -12.54 49.33
C ASP A 1 7.15 -11.53 48.83
N VAL A 2 6.68 -10.58 48.03
CA VAL A 2 7.41 -9.60 47.18
C VAL A 2 7.87 -10.13 45.80
N GLY A 3 6.95 -9.99 44.82
CA GLY A 3 7.22 -9.15 43.65
C GLY A 3 7.68 -9.82 42.36
N ILE A 4 6.80 -10.61 41.72
CA ILE A 4 7.01 -11.08 40.34
C ILE A 4 7.01 -9.87 39.38
N MET A 5 8.08 -9.82 38.59
CA MET A 5 8.32 -9.11 37.35
C MET A 5 7.05 -8.84 36.52
N ASP A 6 6.56 -7.60 36.51
CA ASP A 6 5.51 -7.14 35.58
C ASP A 6 6.19 -6.66 34.29
N ILE A 7 6.54 -7.63 33.46
CA ILE A 7 7.08 -7.45 32.12
C ILE A 7 5.92 -7.22 31.16
N GLY A 8 5.78 -5.98 30.71
CA GLY A 8 5.21 -5.63 29.42
C GLY A 8 3.72 -5.91 29.27
N GLU A 9 2.89 -4.96 29.70
CA GLU A 9 1.70 -4.65 28.93
C GLU A 9 2.17 -4.16 27.54
N ALA A 10 2.39 -5.11 26.64
CA ALA A 10 2.26 -4.84 25.23
C ALA A 10 0.85 -4.26 25.07
N GLN A 11 0.75 -2.95 24.85
CA GLN A 11 -0.46 -2.33 24.34
C GLN A 11 -0.84 -3.12 23.09
N HIS A 12 -1.79 -4.05 23.25
CA HIS A 12 -2.46 -4.67 22.13
C HIS A 12 -3.25 -3.54 21.48
N ALA A 13 -2.61 -2.88 20.51
CA ALA A 13 -3.21 -1.87 19.68
C ALA A 13 -4.49 -2.48 19.10
N THR A 14 -5.63 -1.97 19.54
CA THR A 14 -6.92 -2.31 18.96
C THR A 14 -6.85 -1.98 17.47
N VAL A 15 -6.74 -3.01 16.63
CA VAL A 15 -6.64 -2.87 15.18
C VAL A 15 -7.88 -2.10 14.72
N ALA A 16 -7.69 -0.91 14.17
CA ALA A 16 -8.80 -0.11 13.69
C ALA A 16 -9.36 -0.75 12.41
N THR A 17 -10.60 -1.23 12.45
CA THR A 17 -11.28 -1.72 11.24
C THR A 17 -11.71 -0.53 10.38
N LEU A 18 -10.99 -0.28 9.29
CA LEU A 18 -11.37 0.74 8.31
C LEU A 18 -12.60 0.29 7.48
N SER A 19 -13.47 1.23 7.11
CA SER A 19 -14.49 0.96 6.09
C SER A 19 -13.83 0.77 4.71
N ALA A 20 -14.51 0.12 3.76
CA ALA A 20 -13.99 -0.06 2.40
C ALA A 20 -13.66 1.29 1.71
N ARG A 21 -14.46 2.31 2.00
CA ARG A 21 -14.25 3.68 1.48
C ARG A 21 -13.00 4.30 2.09
N ASP A 22 -12.85 4.23 3.42
CA ASP A 22 -11.72 4.84 4.14
C ASP A 22 -10.42 4.12 3.82
N PHE A 23 -10.48 2.80 3.68
CA PHE A 23 -9.36 2.00 3.20
C PHE A 23 -8.90 2.42 1.81
N THR A 24 -9.84 2.57 0.86
CA THR A 24 -9.52 3.01 -0.51
C THR A 24 -8.87 4.41 -0.50
N ALA A 25 -9.37 5.31 0.34
CA ALA A 25 -8.79 6.64 0.50
C ALA A 25 -7.38 6.57 1.11
N ALA A 26 -7.22 5.79 2.18
CA ALA A 26 -5.94 5.61 2.87
C ALA A 26 -4.88 4.98 1.96
N LEU A 27 -5.24 3.97 1.15
CA LEU A 27 -4.34 3.36 0.16
C LEU A 27 -3.89 4.36 -0.90
N ARG A 28 -4.82 5.15 -1.46
CA ARG A 28 -4.47 6.19 -2.45
C ARG A 28 -3.54 7.24 -1.86
N GLN A 29 -3.76 7.62 -0.60
CA GLN A 29 -2.87 8.54 0.10
C GLN A 29 -1.50 7.91 0.34
N ALA A 30 -1.47 6.65 0.79
CA ALA A 30 -0.23 5.93 1.06
C ALA A 30 0.66 5.79 -0.19
N LEU A 31 0.06 5.50 -1.35
CA LEU A 31 0.78 5.47 -2.63
C LEU A 31 1.38 6.84 -2.99
N ARG A 32 0.62 7.93 -2.81
CA ARG A 32 1.09 9.30 -3.09
C ARG A 32 2.24 9.73 -2.18
N ASP A 33 2.20 9.29 -0.93
CA ASP A 33 3.20 9.61 0.09
C ASP A 33 4.28 8.54 0.22
N TYR A 34 4.32 7.54 -0.66
CA TYR A 34 5.21 6.38 -0.56
C TYR A 34 6.68 6.76 -0.32
N THR A 35 7.18 7.78 -1.03
CA THR A 35 8.58 8.26 -0.92
C THR A 35 8.79 9.33 0.16
N ARG A 36 7.76 9.66 0.95
CA ARG A 36 7.77 10.70 1.99
C ARG A 36 7.44 10.09 3.35
N PRO A 37 8.44 9.53 4.05
CA PRO A 37 8.20 8.77 5.27
C PRO A 37 7.48 9.57 6.36
N ASP A 38 7.74 10.88 6.44
CA ASP A 38 7.11 11.84 7.34
C ASP A 38 5.58 11.93 7.12
N ARG A 39 5.12 11.88 5.87
CA ARG A 39 3.69 11.91 5.53
C ARG A 39 3.05 10.54 5.63
N LEU A 40 3.79 9.51 5.25
CA LEU A 40 3.31 8.14 5.33
C LEU A 40 3.09 7.69 6.80
N ALA A 41 3.86 8.25 7.74
CA ALA A 41 3.71 8.02 9.18
C ALA A 41 2.33 8.42 9.75
N THR A 42 1.56 9.27 9.07
CA THR A 42 0.21 9.65 9.50
C THR A 42 -0.89 8.81 8.83
N ASN A 43 -0.52 7.81 8.02
CA ASN A 43 -1.48 7.05 7.24
C ASN A 43 -2.25 6.03 8.11
N PRO A 44 -3.60 5.97 8.06
CA PRO A 44 -4.38 5.04 8.86
C PRO A 44 -4.06 3.56 8.64
N LEU A 45 -3.48 3.18 7.49
CA LEU A 45 -3.09 1.79 7.21
C LEU A 45 -2.04 1.25 8.19
N LEU A 46 -1.24 2.13 8.84
CA LEU A 46 -0.27 1.75 9.87
C LEU A 46 -0.89 1.12 11.12
N HIS A 47 -2.19 1.33 11.34
CA HIS A 47 -2.94 0.81 12.48
C HIS A 47 -3.87 -0.34 12.10
N THR A 48 -3.70 -0.87 10.88
CA THR A 48 -4.42 -2.06 10.40
C THR A 48 -3.54 -3.30 10.52
N SER A 49 -4.14 -4.50 10.47
CA SER A 49 -3.40 -5.77 10.48
C SER A 49 -2.58 -6.02 9.21
N LEU A 50 -2.63 -5.15 8.21
CA LEU A 50 -1.79 -5.26 7.02
C LEU A 50 -0.29 -5.17 7.34
N VAL A 51 0.07 -4.43 8.39
CA VAL A 51 1.46 -4.26 8.85
C VAL A 51 1.66 -4.98 10.18
N THR A 52 2.80 -5.64 10.35
CA THR A 52 3.14 -6.34 11.59
C THR A 52 3.56 -5.37 12.71
N GLU A 53 4.13 -4.24 12.32
CA GLU A 53 4.53 -3.15 13.20
C GLU A 53 4.06 -1.84 12.58
N SER A 54 3.54 -0.92 13.41
CA SER A 54 3.10 0.43 13.00
C SER A 54 4.28 1.34 12.66
N ARG A 55 5.13 0.89 11.73
CA ARG A 55 6.29 1.60 11.19
C ARG A 55 6.10 1.86 9.70
N THR A 56 6.59 3.00 9.27
CA THR A 56 6.50 3.44 7.88
C THR A 56 7.15 2.46 6.90
N GLU A 57 8.29 1.89 7.28
CA GLU A 57 9.04 0.91 6.47
C GLU A 57 8.21 -0.38 6.26
N SER A 58 7.46 -0.79 7.29
CA SER A 58 6.56 -1.95 7.19
C SER A 58 5.46 -1.69 6.16
N LEU A 59 4.83 -0.50 6.19
CA LEU A 59 3.81 -0.12 5.20
C LEU A 59 4.40 0.02 3.79
N GLN A 60 5.59 0.59 3.65
CA GLN A 60 6.30 0.65 2.36
C GLN A 60 6.59 -0.74 1.81
N GLY A 61 7.03 -1.68 2.66
CA GLY A 61 7.26 -3.08 2.28
C GLY A 61 5.98 -3.73 1.76
N VAL A 62 4.89 -3.63 2.52
CA VAL A 62 3.58 -4.19 2.12
C VAL A 62 3.11 -3.64 0.77
N LEU A 63 3.21 -2.32 0.55
CA LEU A 63 2.81 -1.70 -0.71
C LEU A 63 3.72 -2.11 -1.87
N ARG A 64 5.04 -2.12 -1.66
CA ARG A 64 6.02 -2.53 -2.68
C ARG A 64 5.78 -3.98 -3.12
N ASP A 65 5.63 -4.88 -2.16
CA ASP A 65 5.45 -6.31 -2.42
C ASP A 65 4.10 -6.57 -3.12
N ALA A 66 3.03 -5.90 -2.69
CA ALA A 66 1.73 -6.04 -3.32
C ALA A 66 1.69 -5.49 -4.74
N VAL A 67 2.41 -4.39 -5.03
CA VAL A 67 2.59 -3.90 -6.40
C VAL A 67 3.42 -4.88 -7.21
N ALA A 68 4.56 -5.35 -6.70
CA ALA A 68 5.44 -6.30 -7.39
C ALA A 68 4.73 -7.63 -7.72
N ALA A 69 3.84 -8.10 -6.83
CA ALA A 69 3.05 -9.31 -7.04
C ALA A 69 2.13 -9.22 -8.27
N LEU A 70 1.74 -8.02 -8.71
CA LEU A 70 0.93 -7.84 -9.93
C LEU A 70 1.69 -8.29 -11.19
N ASP A 71 3.02 -8.25 -11.19
CA ASP A 71 3.82 -8.68 -12.35
C ASP A 71 3.82 -10.21 -12.53
N GLN A 72 3.48 -10.95 -11.48
CA GLN A 72 3.39 -12.42 -11.53
C GLN A 72 2.19 -12.92 -12.35
N ASN A 73 1.23 -12.06 -12.66
CA ASN A 73 0.09 -12.38 -13.52
C ASN A 73 0.17 -11.57 -14.82
N PRO A 74 0.28 -12.22 -16.00
CA PRO A 74 0.34 -11.52 -17.29
C PRO A 74 -0.81 -10.53 -17.53
N LYS A 75 -1.99 -10.78 -16.95
CA LYS A 75 -3.15 -9.87 -17.06
C LYS A 75 -2.95 -8.57 -16.27
N ASP A 76 -2.18 -8.61 -15.19
CA ASP A 76 -1.97 -7.51 -14.25
C ASP A 76 -0.61 -6.79 -14.45
N ALA A 77 0.31 -7.34 -15.25
CA ALA A 77 1.65 -6.77 -15.52
C ALA A 77 1.64 -5.31 -16.01
N LYS A 78 0.62 -4.90 -16.79
CA LYS A 78 0.48 -3.49 -17.21
C LYS A 78 0.15 -2.54 -16.05
N PHE A 79 -0.54 -3.05 -15.03
CA PHE A 79 -0.88 -2.30 -13.82
C PHE A 79 0.34 -2.17 -12.91
N TYR A 80 1.11 -3.26 -12.77
CA TYR A 80 2.42 -3.24 -12.12
C TYR A 80 3.28 -2.10 -12.68
N ARG A 81 3.52 -2.11 -14.00
CA ARG A 81 4.36 -1.11 -14.69
C ARG A 81 3.91 0.33 -14.42
N ALA A 82 2.60 0.60 -14.53
CA ALA A 82 2.05 1.92 -14.27
C ALA A 82 2.23 2.34 -12.80
N LEU A 83 1.88 1.48 -11.83
CA LEU A 83 2.03 1.76 -10.41
C LEU A 83 3.50 1.95 -10.00
N TRP A 84 4.38 1.09 -10.51
CA TRP A 84 5.80 1.08 -10.17
C TRP A 84 6.45 2.42 -10.54
N HIS A 85 6.29 2.86 -11.80
CA HIS A 85 6.89 4.11 -12.26
C HIS A 85 6.13 5.37 -11.85
N THR A 86 4.98 5.24 -11.18
CA THR A 86 4.25 6.39 -10.61
C THR A 86 4.58 6.60 -9.13
N TYR A 87 4.72 5.52 -8.35
CA TYR A 87 4.75 5.60 -6.90
C TYR A 87 5.95 4.93 -6.25
N ILE A 88 6.43 3.79 -6.78
CA ILE A 88 7.50 3.01 -6.13
C ILE A 88 8.88 3.52 -6.55
N GLU A 89 9.10 3.64 -7.85
CA GLU A 89 10.26 4.27 -8.47
C GLU A 89 9.73 5.40 -9.38
N PRO A 90 9.28 6.51 -8.76
CA PRO A 90 8.52 7.52 -9.45
C PRO A 90 9.36 8.24 -10.50
N GLU A 91 8.80 8.37 -11.69
CA GLU A 91 9.25 9.36 -12.65
C GLU A 91 8.88 10.78 -12.18
N VAL A 92 9.55 11.78 -12.75
CA VAL A 92 9.35 13.19 -12.37
C VAL A 92 7.93 13.72 -12.67
N SER A 93 7.20 13.04 -13.56
CA SER A 93 5.77 13.28 -13.80
C SER A 93 5.08 12.02 -14.32
N GLN A 94 3.75 12.04 -14.33
CA GLN A 94 2.95 10.95 -14.90
C GLN A 94 3.11 10.83 -16.43
N GLU A 95 3.29 11.95 -17.13
CA GLU A 95 3.61 11.98 -18.56
C GLU A 95 4.97 11.32 -18.82
N LYS A 96 5.98 11.57 -17.96
CA LYS A 96 7.27 10.87 -18.04
C LYS A 96 7.17 9.38 -17.74
N ALA A 97 6.31 8.99 -16.80
CA ALA A 97 6.00 7.57 -16.60
C ALA A 97 5.34 6.95 -17.84
N ALA A 98 4.43 7.66 -18.51
CA ALA A 98 3.80 7.18 -19.75
C ALA A 98 4.82 7.07 -20.90
N GLU A 99 5.68 8.07 -21.08
CA GLU A 99 6.77 8.06 -22.06
C GLU A 99 7.73 6.89 -21.81
N ARG A 100 8.15 6.68 -20.56
CA ARG A 100 9.03 5.55 -20.18
C ARG A 100 8.42 4.20 -20.52
N LEU A 101 7.11 4.08 -20.38
CA LEU A 101 6.37 2.86 -20.67
C LEU A 101 6.01 2.70 -22.15
N ASP A 102 6.36 3.67 -23.00
CA ASP A 102 5.98 3.75 -24.41
C ASP A 102 4.45 3.68 -24.60
N LEU A 103 3.71 4.45 -23.78
CA LEU A 103 2.25 4.47 -23.77
C LEU A 103 1.70 5.87 -24.09
N PRO A 104 0.60 5.95 -24.87
CA PRO A 104 -0.23 7.15 -24.88
C PRO A 104 -0.70 7.48 -23.46
N PHE A 105 -0.74 8.77 -23.11
CA PHE A 105 -1.06 9.20 -21.75
C PHE A 105 -2.43 8.71 -21.26
N ASN A 106 -3.45 8.66 -22.14
CA ASN A 106 -4.77 8.11 -21.79
C ASN A 106 -4.71 6.62 -21.45
N THR A 107 -3.92 5.84 -22.18
CA THR A 107 -3.70 4.41 -21.92
C THR A 107 -3.00 4.20 -20.59
N TYR A 108 -1.94 4.98 -20.33
CA TYR A 108 -1.26 5.00 -19.04
C TYR A 108 -2.23 5.33 -17.89
N ARG A 109 -3.06 6.37 -18.02
CA ARG A 109 -4.03 6.76 -16.99
C ARG A 109 -5.05 5.66 -16.72
N TYR A 110 -5.50 4.98 -17.77
CA TYR A 110 -6.36 3.81 -17.65
C TYR A 110 -5.65 2.68 -16.88
N HIS A 111 -4.39 2.37 -17.20
CA HIS A 111 -3.60 1.37 -16.46
C HIS A 111 -3.41 1.76 -14.99
N LEU A 112 -3.05 3.01 -14.71
CA LEU A 112 -2.86 3.48 -13.34
C LEU A 112 -4.15 3.39 -12.51
N THR A 113 -5.27 3.87 -13.06
CA THR A 113 -6.57 3.85 -12.37
C THR A 113 -7.02 2.42 -12.06
N ASN A 114 -6.95 1.52 -13.03
CA ASN A 114 -7.33 0.12 -12.83
C ASN A 114 -6.32 -0.61 -11.95
N GLY A 115 -5.04 -0.25 -12.01
CA GLY A 115 -4.01 -0.80 -11.13
C GLY A 115 -4.26 -0.46 -9.67
N ILE A 116 -4.60 0.79 -9.35
CA ILE A 116 -4.99 1.19 -7.99
C ILE A 116 -6.21 0.39 -7.52
N ALA A 117 -7.22 0.21 -8.39
CA ALA A 117 -8.40 -0.58 -8.05
C ALA A 117 -8.06 -2.07 -7.80
N ARG A 118 -7.17 -2.65 -8.62
CA ARG A 118 -6.70 -4.03 -8.48
C ARG A 118 -5.91 -4.22 -7.19
N LEU A 119 -4.98 -3.31 -6.90
CA LEU A 119 -4.20 -3.32 -5.66
C LEU A 119 -5.10 -3.18 -4.43
N ASN A 120 -6.09 -2.27 -4.49
CA ASN A 120 -7.09 -2.10 -3.45
C ASN A 120 -7.84 -3.40 -3.16
N ALA A 121 -8.31 -4.09 -4.20
CA ALA A 121 -9.02 -5.35 -4.03
C ALA A 121 -8.15 -6.43 -3.36
N ILE A 122 -6.87 -6.55 -3.76
CA ILE A 122 -5.93 -7.53 -3.19
C ILE A 122 -5.67 -7.25 -1.70
N LEU A 123 -5.32 -5.99 -1.37
CA LEU A 123 -5.00 -5.63 0.01
C LEU A 123 -6.24 -5.64 0.91
N TRP A 124 -7.41 -5.26 0.39
CA TRP A 124 -8.67 -5.37 1.11
C TRP A 124 -9.00 -6.82 1.44
N GLN A 125 -8.85 -7.73 0.47
CA GLN A 125 -9.01 -9.16 0.71
C GLN A 125 -8.03 -9.66 1.78
N ARG A 126 -6.75 -9.29 1.70
CA ARG A 126 -5.73 -9.66 2.70
C ARG A 126 -6.12 -9.18 4.11
N LEU A 127 -6.54 -7.92 4.25
CA LEU A 127 -6.96 -7.34 5.53
C LEU A 127 -8.09 -8.15 6.21
N HIS A 128 -9.03 -8.69 5.43
CA HIS A 128 -10.15 -9.48 5.95
C HIS A 128 -9.89 -10.98 6.06
N HIS A 129 -8.87 -11.51 5.37
CA HIS A 129 -8.51 -12.92 5.46
C HIS A 129 -7.59 -13.25 6.65
N ASP A 130 -6.91 -12.27 7.24
CA ASP A 130 -6.05 -12.43 8.43
C ASP A 130 -6.85 -12.54 9.77
N VAL A 131 -8.12 -12.93 9.71
CA VAL A 131 -8.88 -13.38 10.91
C VAL A 131 -8.65 -14.90 11.06
N ARG A 132 -7.52 -15.30 11.63
CA ARG A 132 -7.32 -16.63 12.21
C ARG A 132 -6.61 -16.55 13.54
#